data_AF-A0A822GT68-F1
#
_entry.id   AF-A0A822GT68-F1
#
_cell.length_a   1.000
_cell.length_b   1.000
_cell.length_c   1.000
_cell.angle_alpha   90.00
_cell.angle_beta   90.00
_cell.angle_gamma   90.00
#
_symmetry.space_group_name_H-M   'P 1'
#
loop_
_entity.id
_entity.type
_entity.pdbx_description
1 polymer ?
#
loop_
_entity_poly.entity_id
_entity_poly.type
_entity_poly.pdbx_seq_one_letter_code
_entity_poly.pdbx_strand_id
1 'polypeptide(L)'
;VGVWQERNAESAIEALKEYEPEIAQVIRQSRPGHIQRIKARDLVPGDIVEVAVGDKVPADIRITTIYSTTLRVDQLLLTGESVSVIKHTDPILDLRAVNQDKKNILFSV
;
A
#
# COMPACT_ATOMS: atom_id res chain seq x y z
N VAL A 1 7.90 -37.31 -3.05
CA VAL A 1 7.42 -36.24 -3.96
C VAL A 1 6.85 -35.04 -3.20
N GLY A 2 6.14 -35.24 -2.08
CA GLY A 2 5.60 -34.13 -1.25
C GLY A 2 6.64 -33.16 -0.65
N VAL A 3 7.78 -33.66 -0.17
CA VAL A 3 8.83 -32.84 0.46
C VAL A 3 9.43 -31.77 -0.48
N TRP A 4 9.43 -32.01 -1.79
CA TRP A 4 9.94 -31.06 -2.78
C TRP A 4 8.91 -29.98 -3.15
N GLN A 5 7.62 -30.30 -3.05
CA GLN A 5 6.53 -29.34 -3.24
C GLN A 5 6.38 -28.39 -2.04
N GLU A 6 6.55 -28.89 -0.82
CA GLU A 6 6.51 -28.08 0.41
C GLU A 6 7.61 -27.01 0.41
N ARG A 7 8.84 -27.36 0.02
CA ARG A 7 9.98 -26.44 -0.02
C ARG A 7 9.82 -25.30 -1.04
N ASN A 8 9.15 -25.57 -2.16
CA ASN A 8 8.86 -24.55 -3.18
C ASN A 8 7.72 -23.63 -2.73
N ALA A 9 6.74 -24.15 -1.99
CA ALA A 9 5.66 -23.34 -1.42
C ALA A 9 6.18 -22.37 -0.35
N GLU A 10 7.09 -22.82 0.53
CA GLU A 10 7.72 -21.95 1.54
C GLU A 10 8.55 -20.82 0.90
N SER A 11 9.36 -21.15 -0.11
CA SER A 11 10.18 -20.15 -0.82
C SER A 11 9.34 -19.05 -1.49
N ALA A 12 8.16 -19.40 -2.02
CA ALA A 12 7.26 -18.45 -2.64
C ALA A 12 6.63 -17.49 -1.60
N ILE A 13 6.33 -17.98 -0.40
CA ILE A 13 5.78 -17.17 0.70
C ILE A 13 6.85 -16.22 1.27
N GLU A 14 8.10 -16.69 1.38
CA GLU A 14 9.22 -15.87 1.86
C GLU A 14 9.50 -14.69 0.92
N ALA A 15 9.47 -14.93 -0.40
CA ALA A 15 9.67 -13.89 -1.41
C ALA A 15 8.58 -12.81 -1.37
N LEU A 16 7.34 -13.16 -1.00
CA LEU A 16 6.25 -12.19 -0.82
C LEU A 16 6.49 -11.26 0.38
N LYS A 17 7.06 -11.77 1.48
CA LYS A 17 7.38 -10.95 2.66
C LYS A 17 8.46 -9.90 2.39
N GLU A 18 9.30 -10.08 1.38
CA GLU A 18 10.35 -9.13 1.00
C GLU A 18 9.78 -7.84 0.37
N TYR A 19 8.53 -7.89 -0.12
CA TYR A 19 7.84 -6.72 -0.67
C TYR A 19 7.22 -5.83 0.41
N GLU A 20 6.88 -6.39 1.57
CA GLU A 20 6.33 -5.63 2.69
C GLU A 20 7.36 -4.61 3.20
N PRO A 21 7.02 -3.31 3.26
CA PRO A 21 7.92 -2.32 3.83
C PRO A 21 8.12 -2.58 5.32
N GLU A 22 9.35 -2.46 5.78
CA GLU A 22 9.66 -2.67 7.20
C GLU A 22 9.11 -1.53 8.08
N ILE A 23 8.95 -0.33 7.51
CA ILE A 23 8.59 0.90 8.24
C ILE A 23 7.44 1.63 7.53
N ALA A 24 6.47 2.09 8.31
CA ALA A 24 5.38 2.97 7.89
C ALA A 24 5.43 4.31 8.65
N GLN A 25 5.04 5.39 7.98
CA GLN A 25 4.88 6.71 8.58
C GLN A 25 3.41 6.92 8.98
N VAL A 26 3.17 7.13 10.27
CA VAL A 26 1.81 7.31 10.82
C VAL A 26 1.68 8.60 11.63
N ILE A 27 0.48 9.16 11.63
CA ILE A 27 0.06 10.30 12.44
C ILE A 27 -1.01 9.79 13.41
N ARG A 28 -0.63 9.60 14.68
CA ARG A 28 -1.51 9.12 15.76
C ARG A 28 -1.82 10.23 16.76
N GLN A 29 -3.02 10.19 17.36
CA GLN A 29 -3.49 11.19 18.33
C GLN A 29 -2.61 11.30 19.59
N SER A 30 -1.83 10.27 19.95
CA SER A 30 -0.94 10.36 21.12
C SER A 30 0.17 11.40 20.96
N ARG A 31 0.47 11.83 19.73
CA ARG A 31 1.32 12.99 19.42
C ARG A 31 0.78 13.72 18.19
N PRO A 32 -0.18 14.65 18.36
CA PRO A 32 -0.76 15.39 17.25
C PRO A 32 0.32 16.21 16.52
N GLY A 33 0.35 16.15 15.19
CA GLY A 33 1.28 16.92 14.36
C GLY A 33 2.68 16.34 14.19
N HIS A 34 3.00 15.19 14.80
CA HIS A 34 4.28 14.50 14.59
C HIS A 34 4.11 13.19 13.83
N ILE A 35 4.85 13.06 12.73
CA ILE A 35 4.99 11.83 11.96
C ILE A 35 5.82 10.85 12.78
N GLN A 36 5.26 9.67 13.04
CA GLN A 36 5.90 8.59 13.76
C GLN A 36 6.27 7.47 12.78
N ARG A 37 7.50 6.98 12.88
CA ARG A 37 7.95 5.80 12.12
C ARG A 37 7.67 4.58 12.98
N ILE A 38 6.72 3.76 12.56
CA ILE A 38 6.39 2.48 13.19
C ILE A 38 6.70 1.33 12.23
N LYS A 39 6.73 0.09 12.73
CA LYS A 39 6.83 -1.05 11.81
C LYS A 39 5.52 -1.21 11.06
N ALA A 40 5.57 -1.58 9.77
CA ALA A 40 4.34 -1.75 8.99
C ALA A 40 3.38 -2.77 9.62
N ARG A 41 3.92 -3.83 10.23
CA ARG A 41 3.15 -4.83 11.00
C ARG A 41 2.36 -4.27 12.20
N ASP A 42 2.73 -3.10 12.70
CA ASP A 42 2.08 -2.45 13.84
C ASP A 42 0.99 -1.44 13.38
N LEU A 43 0.75 -1.32 12.06
CA LEU A 43 -0.35 -0.55 11.49
C LEU A 43 -1.69 -1.19 11.82
N VAL A 44 -2.66 -0.35 12.19
CA VAL A 44 -4.04 -0.79 12.44
C VAL A 44 -5.02 -0.03 11.57
N PRO A 45 -6.17 -0.64 11.18
CA PRO A 45 -7.24 0.08 10.50
C PRO A 45 -7.68 1.30 11.31
N GLY A 46 -7.66 2.47 10.68
CA GLY A 46 -7.97 3.76 11.31
C GLY A 46 -6.75 4.63 11.59
N ASP A 47 -5.52 4.10 11.46
CA ASP A 47 -4.31 4.92 11.45
C ASP A 47 -4.31 5.86 10.23
N ILE A 48 -3.87 7.10 10.46
CA ILE A 48 -3.57 8.05 9.38
C ILE A 48 -2.12 7.82 9.00
N VAL A 49 -1.89 7.52 7.73
CA VAL A 49 -0.56 7.28 7.17
C VAL A 49 -0.16 8.41 6.25
N GLU A 50 1.13 8.68 6.19
CA GLU A 50 1.73 9.58 5.20
C GLU A 50 2.61 8.77 4.26
N VAL A 51 2.55 9.10 2.97
CA VAL A 51 3.31 8.42 1.92
C VAL A 51 3.92 9.48 1.01
N ALA A 52 5.23 9.38 0.79
CA ALA A 52 5.97 10.25 -0.10
C ALA A 52 6.51 9.51 -1.33
N VAL A 53 7.16 10.25 -2.22
CA VAL A 53 7.78 9.68 -3.42
C VAL A 53 8.91 8.72 -3.01
N GLY A 54 8.86 7.49 -3.53
CA GLY A 54 9.84 6.44 -3.25
C GLY A 54 9.47 5.53 -2.08
N ASP A 55 8.43 5.88 -1.31
CA ASP A 55 7.91 5.00 -0.27
C ASP A 55 7.12 3.84 -0.88
N LYS A 56 7.32 2.66 -0.30
CA LYS A 56 6.45 1.50 -0.55
C LYS A 56 5.18 1.65 0.28
N VAL A 57 4.06 1.22 -0.28
CA VAL A 57 2.74 1.29 0.36
C VAL A 57 2.64 0.20 1.43
N PRO A 58 2.51 0.53 2.74
CA PRO A 58 2.61 -0.45 3.81
C PRO A 58 1.33 -1.23 4.11
N ALA A 59 0.19 -0.76 3.62
CA ALA A 59 -1.11 -1.41 3.74
C ALA A 59 -2.04 -0.86 2.66
N ASP A 60 -3.18 -1.50 2.44
CA ASP A 60 -4.22 -0.91 1.59
C ASP A 60 -4.81 0.34 2.26
N ILE A 61 -4.66 1.49 1.60
CA ILE A 61 -4.93 2.81 2.19
C ILE A 61 -5.93 3.58 1.33
N ARG A 62 -6.96 4.13 1.97
CA ARG A 62 -7.85 5.12 1.36
C ARG A 62 -7.19 6.49 1.39
N ILE A 63 -7.03 7.12 0.23
CA ILE A 63 -6.43 8.46 0.12
C ILE A 63 -7.40 9.49 0.67
N THR A 64 -7.01 10.22 1.70
CA THR A 64 -7.86 11.27 2.31
C THR A 64 -7.53 12.65 1.75
N THR A 65 -6.24 12.98 1.69
CA THR A 65 -5.73 14.28 1.27
C THR A 65 -4.48 14.08 0.41
N ILE A 66 -4.35 14.87 -0.65
CA ILE A 66 -3.14 14.91 -1.48
C ILE A 66 -2.51 16.28 -1.28
N TYR A 67 -1.30 16.31 -0.70
CA TYR A 67 -0.55 17.55 -0.46
C TYR A 67 0.26 18.02 -1.67
N SER A 68 0.54 17.11 -2.61
CA SER A 68 1.24 17.43 -3.86
C SER A 68 0.27 17.86 -4.97
N THR A 69 0.80 18.40 -6.08
CA THR A 69 -0.03 18.73 -7.25
C THR A 69 -0.70 17.50 -7.86
N THR A 70 0.02 16.38 -7.89
CA THR A 70 -0.48 15.10 -8.41
C THR A 70 0.19 13.96 -7.64
N LEU A 71 -0.58 12.94 -7.28
CA LEU A 71 -0.05 11.67 -6.77
C LEU A 71 -0.05 10.64 -7.90
N ARG A 72 1.11 10.06 -8.17
CA ARG A 72 1.31 8.99 -9.15
C ARG A 72 1.83 7.74 -8.45
N VAL A 73 1.27 6.60 -8.79
CA VAL A 73 1.59 5.31 -8.17
C VAL A 73 1.89 4.30 -9.25
N ASP A 74 2.97 3.56 -9.07
CA ASP A 74 3.27 2.39 -9.89
C ASP A 74 2.49 1.18 -9.35
N GLN A 75 1.71 0.54 -10.23
CA GLN A 75 0.89 -0.61 -9.89
C GLN A 75 1.26 -1.84 -10.74
N LEU A 76 2.45 -1.87 -11.35
CA LEU A 76 2.92 -2.95 -12.21
C LEU A 76 2.70 -4.35 -11.61
N LEU A 77 3.00 -4.52 -10.32
CA LEU A 77 2.86 -5.80 -9.63
C LEU A 77 1.41 -6.27 -9.47
N LEU A 78 0.44 -5.35 -9.49
CA LEU A 78 -0.98 -5.65 -9.27
C LEU A 78 -1.80 -5.66 -10.56
N THR A 79 -1.49 -4.79 -11.50
CA THR A 79 -2.26 -4.63 -12.75
C THR A 79 -1.51 -5.15 -13.98
N GLY A 80 -0.20 -5.40 -13.87
CA GLY A 80 0.65 -5.76 -15.01
C GLY A 80 0.99 -4.57 -15.92
N GLU A 81 0.57 -3.36 -15.58
CA GLU A 81 0.78 -2.16 -16.38
C GLU A 81 1.96 -1.36 -15.80
N SER A 82 2.96 -1.06 -16.63
CA SER A 82 4.15 -0.28 -16.26
C SER A 82 3.91 1.23 -16.20
N VAL A 83 2.69 1.68 -16.46
CA VAL A 83 2.35 3.10 -16.52
C VAL A 83 1.85 3.55 -15.16
N SER A 84 2.48 4.59 -14.60
CA SER A 84 2.05 5.18 -13.34
C SER A 84 0.62 5.73 -13.44
N VAL A 85 -0.22 5.38 -12.47
CA VAL A 85 -1.64 5.80 -12.42
C VAL A 85 -1.77 7.03 -11.52
N ILE A 86 -2.53 8.03 -12.00
CA ILE A 86 -2.87 9.21 -11.21
C ILE A 86 -4.00 8.87 -10.23
N LYS A 87 -3.81 9.25 -8.97
CA LYS A 87 -4.78 9.01 -7.89
C LYS A 87 -5.56 10.26 -7.52
N HIS A 88 -6.77 10.07 -7.01
CA HIS A 88 -7.72 11.12 -6.62
C HIS A 88 -8.37 10.81 -5.27
N THR A 89 -8.96 11.81 -4.62
CA THR A 89 -9.64 11.64 -3.33
C THR A 89 -11.14 11.31 -3.46
N ASP A 90 -11.71 11.52 -4.65
CA ASP A 90 -13.15 11.33 -4.90
C ASP A 90 -13.63 9.91 -4.60
N PRO A 91 -14.87 9.74 -4.12
CA PRO A 91 -15.46 8.42 -3.93
C PRO A 91 -15.69 7.74 -5.29
N ILE A 92 -15.54 6.42 -5.29
CA ILE A 92 -15.88 5.59 -6.45
C ILE A 92 -17.28 5.06 -6.21
N LEU A 93 -18.20 5.36 -7.12
CA LEU A 93 -19.61 5.01 -6.99
C LEU A 93 -19.87 3.52 -7.28
N ASP A 94 -19.00 2.88 -8.06
CA ASP A 94 -19.12 1.47 -8.37
C ASP A 94 -18.53 0.61 -7.23
N LEU A 95 -19.40 -0.15 -6.57
CA LEU A 95 -19.06 -1.07 -5.50
C LEU A 95 -18.28 -2.30 -6.01
N ARG A 96 -18.30 -2.59 -7.31
CA ARG A 96 -17.60 -3.70 -7.97
C ARG A 96 -16.45 -3.25 -8.84
N ALA A 97 -15.99 -2.02 -8.67
CA ALA A 97 -14.84 -1.48 -9.36
C ALA A 97 -13.62 -2.41 -9.23
N VAL A 98 -12.95 -2.68 -10.35
CA VAL A 98 -11.70 -3.44 -10.39
C VAL A 98 -10.56 -2.61 -9.77
N ASN A 99 -9.44 -3.26 -9.45
CA ASN A 99 -8.32 -2.58 -8.77
C ASN A 99 -7.72 -1.41 -9.58
N GLN A 100 -7.83 -1.46 -10.90
CA GLN A 100 -7.44 -0.35 -11.79
C GLN A 100 -8.34 0.88 -11.63
N ASP A 101 -9.64 0.68 -11.43
CA ASP A 101 -10.61 1.77 -11.26
C ASP A 101 -10.58 2.38 -9.87
N LYS A 102 -9.97 1.67 -8.90
CA LYS A 102 -9.73 2.11 -7.52
C LYS A 102 -8.65 3.21 -7.43
N LYS A 103 -8.91 4.34 -8.09
CA LYS A 103 -8.05 5.53 -8.16
C LYS A 103 -7.95 6.31 -6.85
N ASN A 104 -8.76 5.96 -5.86
CA ASN A 104 -8.73 6.57 -4.53
C ASN A 104 -8.11 5.67 -3.45
N ILE A 105 -7.56 4.51 -3.84
CA ILE A 105 -6.91 3.56 -2.97
C ILE A 105 -5.45 3.38 -3.41
N LEU A 106 -4.56 3.34 -2.42
CA LEU A 106 -3.20 2.84 -2.54
C LEU A 106 -3.21 1.38 -2.09
N PHE A 107 -2.54 0.52 -2.83
CA PHE A 107 -2.50 -0.90 -2.54
C PHE A 107 -1.11 -1.29 -2.05
N SER A 108 -1.07 -2.15 -1.04
CA SER A 108 0.16 -2.86 -0.69
C SER A 108 0.42 -3.96 -1.72
N VAL A 109 1.69 -4.31 -1.89
CA VAL A 109 2.18 -5.31 -2.84
C VAL A 109 2.86 -6.44 -2.10
#